data_AF-A0A2D0H874-F1
#
_entry.id   AF-A0A2D0H874-F1
#
_cell.length_a   1.000
_cell.length_b   1.000
_cell.length_c   1.000
_cell.angle_alpha   90.00
_cell.angle_beta   90.00
_cell.angle_gamma   90.00
#
_symmetry.space_group_name_H-M   'P 1'
#
loop_
_entity.id
_entity.type
_entity.pdbx_description
1 polymer ?
#
loop_
_entity_poly.entity_id
_entity_poly.type
_entity_poly.pdbx_seq_one_letter_code
_entity_poly.pdbx_strand_id
1 'polypeptide(L)'
;MLGTLCVIDQAPKELSQKQVEALVALSRLVIDQLELRRHVAEVSQVSEKLMAHEQAARSQSEAARIRIANLLESITDGFFALDKKWQFTYINGQAERLLQKARISFWVKTSGRYFQKSSAQHFIVSITEQF
;
A
#
# COMPACT_ATOMS: atom_id res chain seq x y z
N MET A 1 3.39 3.39 35.07
CA MET A 1 3.97 2.91 36.35
C MET A 1 3.96 1.38 36.35
N LEU A 2 5.07 0.79 35.87
CA LEU A 2 5.30 -0.65 35.99
C LEU A 2 5.91 -0.94 37.38
N GLY A 3 5.08 -1.42 38.30
CA GLY A 3 5.47 -2.20 39.47
C GLY A 3 6.39 -1.55 40.52
N THR A 4 6.86 -2.40 41.44
CA THR A 4 7.81 -2.04 42.50
C THR A 4 8.97 -3.04 42.45
N LEU A 5 10.21 -2.56 42.47
CA LEU A 5 11.38 -3.42 42.59
C LEU A 5 11.62 -3.71 44.07
N CYS A 6 11.36 -4.95 44.49
CA CYS A 6 11.61 -5.39 45.87
C CYS A 6 12.87 -6.25 45.94
N VAL A 7 13.68 -6.02 46.98
CA VAL A 7 14.83 -6.85 47.34
C VAL A 7 14.49 -7.62 48.60
N ILE A 8 14.70 -8.94 48.60
CA ILE A 8 14.41 -9.83 49.73
C ILE A 8 15.74 -10.48 50.17
N ASP A 9 16.06 -10.41 51.46
CA ASP A 9 17.26 -11.04 52.05
C ASP A 9 16.83 -12.20 52.98
N GLN A 10 17.67 -13.23 53.10
CA GLN A 10 17.42 -14.41 53.94
C GLN A 10 17.87 -14.21 55.39
N ALA A 11 18.63 -13.16 55.67
CA ALA A 11 19.02 -12.74 57.01
C ALA A 11 18.77 -11.23 57.20
N PRO A 12 18.49 -10.76 58.43
CA PRO A 12 18.31 -9.32 58.67
C PRO A 12 19.58 -8.54 58.33
N LYS A 13 19.44 -7.51 57.49
CA LYS A 13 20.52 -6.58 57.14
C LYS A 13 20.08 -5.15 57.33
N GLU A 14 20.93 -4.34 57.95
CA GLU A 14 20.81 -2.89 57.91
C GLU A 14 21.54 -2.36 56.67
N LEU A 15 20.82 -1.59 55.83
CA LEU A 15 21.38 -0.99 54.63
C LEU A 15 22.04 0.35 54.98
N SER A 16 23.30 0.51 54.59
CA SER A 16 23.95 1.82 54.63
C SER A 16 23.31 2.78 53.62
N GLN A 17 23.42 4.08 53.87
CA GLN A 17 22.89 5.12 52.97
C GLN A 17 23.37 4.97 51.52
N LYS A 18 24.64 4.61 51.31
CA LYS A 18 25.20 4.36 49.96
C LYS A 18 24.54 3.17 49.25
N GLN A 19 24.19 2.11 49.99
CA GLN A 19 23.51 0.96 49.42
C GLN A 19 22.06 1.30 49.04
N VAL A 20 21.38 2.11 49.84
CA VAL A 20 20.04 2.62 49.52
C VAL A 20 20.09 3.48 48.25
N GLU A 21 21.04 4.41 48.15
CA GLU A 21 21.22 5.25 46.95
C GLU A 21 21.48 4.42 45.69
N ALA A 22 22.34 3.40 45.79
CA ALA A 22 22.61 2.49 44.67
C ALA A 22 21.37 1.70 44.24
N LEU A 23 20.57 1.18 45.19
CA LEU A 23 19.33 0.46 44.89
C LEU A 23 18.28 1.38 44.25
N VAL A 24 18.17 2.63 44.72
CA VAL A 24 17.29 3.62 44.09
C VAL A 24 17.72 3.90 42.66
N ALA A 25 19.00 4.11 42.40
CA ALA A 25 19.52 4.33 41.06
C ALA A 25 19.26 3.11 40.14
N LEU A 26 19.50 1.90 40.63
CA LEU A 26 19.21 0.66 39.89
C LEU A 26 17.72 0.49 39.61
N SER A 27 16.86 0.77 40.59
CA SER A 27 15.41 0.65 40.42
C SER A 27 14.90 1.54 39.30
N ARG A 28 15.37 2.78 39.23
CA ARG A 28 15.02 3.72 38.16
C ARG A 28 15.46 3.19 36.80
N LEU A 29 16.71 2.76 36.69
CA LEU A 29 17.24 2.19 35.44
C LEU A 29 16.44 0.98 34.94
N VAL A 30 16.10 0.06 35.84
CA VAL A 30 15.32 -1.14 35.48
C VAL A 30 13.90 -0.76 35.06
N ILE A 31 13.25 0.17 35.76
CA ILE A 31 11.92 0.66 35.39
C ILE A 31 11.96 1.29 34.00
N ASP A 32 12.93 2.16 33.73
CA ASP A 32 13.10 2.81 32.41
C ASP A 32 13.29 1.76 31.31
N GLN A 33 14.09 0.73 31.57
CA GLN A 33 14.32 -0.35 30.61
C GLN A 33 13.05 -1.18 30.36
N LEU A 34 12.25 -1.45 31.39
CA LEU A 34 10.99 -2.19 31.26
C LEU A 34 9.94 -1.36 30.50
N GLU A 35 9.84 -0.06 30.78
CA GLU A 35 8.95 0.84 30.05
C GLU A 35 9.37 0.94 28.58
N LEU A 36 10.66 1.05 28.27
CA LEU A 36 11.17 1.06 26.91
C LEU A 36 10.85 -0.25 26.17
N ARG A 37 11.10 -1.41 26.80
CA ARG A 37 10.79 -2.71 26.19
C ARG A 37 9.29 -2.86 25.89
N ARG A 38 8.42 -2.38 26.78
CA ARG A 38 6.97 -2.37 26.55
C ARG A 38 6.63 -1.50 25.34
N HIS A 39 7.20 -0.29 25.24
CA HIS A 39 6.97 0.59 24.09
C HIS A 39 7.45 -0.02 22.77
N VAL A 40 8.62 -0.66 22.75
CA VAL A 40 9.13 -1.36 21.57
C VAL A 40 8.18 -2.48 21.14
N ALA A 41 7.69 -3.28 22.10
CA ALA A 41 6.74 -4.35 21.81
C ALA A 41 5.41 -3.82 21.24
N GLU A 42 4.87 -2.73 21.82
CA GLU A 42 3.65 -2.09 21.33
C GLU A 42 3.81 -1.55 19.90
N VAL A 43 4.93 -0.86 19.64
CA VAL A 43 5.22 -0.33 18.30
C VAL A 43 5.37 -1.47 17.29
N SER A 44 6.09 -2.55 17.64
CA SER A 44 6.23 -3.72 16.76
C SER A 44 4.88 -4.33 16.42
N GLN A 45 4.01 -4.53 17.42
CA GLN A 45 2.71 -5.13 17.23
C GLN A 45 1.79 -4.27 16.34
N VAL A 46 1.81 -2.94 16.52
CA VAL A 46 1.03 -2.03 15.67
C VAL A 46 1.57 -2.04 14.24
N SER A 47 2.90 -2.02 14.09
CA SER A 47 3.56 -2.06 12.79
C SER A 47 3.19 -3.32 12.00
N GLU A 48 3.24 -4.50 12.64
CA GLU A 48 2.85 -5.77 12.02
C GLU A 48 1.39 -5.77 11.55
N LYS A 49 0.48 -5.25 12.37
CA LYS A 49 -0.94 -5.13 12.00
C LYS A 49 -1.15 -4.20 10.80
N LEU A 50 -0.45 -3.07 10.77
CA LEU A 50 -0.52 -2.12 9.67
C LEU A 50 0.00 -2.73 8.37
N MET A 51 1.15 -3.42 8.42
CA MET A 51 1.70 -4.10 7.24
C MET A 51 0.74 -5.18 6.71
N ALA A 52 0.15 -5.98 7.59
CA ALA A 52 -0.82 -7.00 7.18
C ALA A 52 -2.06 -6.38 6.52
N HIS A 53 -2.57 -5.28 7.08
CA HIS A 53 -3.72 -4.57 6.52
C HIS A 53 -3.40 -3.92 5.17
N GLU A 54 -2.24 -3.28 5.04
CA GLU A 54 -1.79 -2.67 3.79
C GLU A 54 -1.63 -3.71 2.69
N GLN A 55 -1.02 -4.86 2.99
CA GLN A 55 -0.84 -5.94 2.03
C GLN A 55 -2.18 -6.53 1.57
N ALA A 56 -3.14 -6.70 2.48
CA ALA A 56 -4.47 -7.15 2.15
C ALA A 56 -5.21 -6.15 1.25
N ALA A 57 -5.18 -4.86 1.59
CA ALA A 57 -5.78 -3.80 0.79
C ALA A 57 -5.15 -3.70 -0.61
N ARG A 58 -3.82 -3.83 -0.70
CA ARG A 58 -3.10 -3.85 -1.98
C ARG A 58 -3.49 -5.04 -2.84
N SER A 59 -3.58 -6.24 -2.26
CA SER A 59 -4.02 -7.44 -2.98
C SER A 59 -5.45 -7.30 -3.48
N GLN A 60 -6.35 -6.76 -2.65
CA GLN A 60 -7.73 -6.52 -3.03
C GLN A 60 -7.86 -5.50 -4.17
N SER A 61 -7.09 -4.40 -4.11
CA SER A 61 -7.04 -3.38 -5.16
C SER A 61 -6.54 -3.97 -6.48
N GLU A 62 -5.46 -4.75 -6.45
CA GLU A 62 -4.92 -5.40 -7.65
C GLU A 62 -5.90 -6.42 -8.23
N ALA A 63 -6.53 -7.24 -7.38
CA ALA A 63 -7.55 -8.19 -7.83
C ALA A 63 -8.76 -7.47 -8.46
N ALA A 64 -9.20 -6.35 -7.87
CA ALA A 64 -10.26 -5.52 -8.45
C ALA A 64 -9.83 -4.91 -9.80
N ARG A 65 -8.60 -4.40 -9.89
CA ARG A 65 -8.03 -3.84 -11.12
C ARG A 65 -7.97 -4.88 -12.25
N ILE A 66 -7.49 -6.09 -11.95
CA ILE A 66 -7.45 -7.21 -12.90
C ILE A 66 -8.86 -7.60 -13.34
N ARG A 67 -9.82 -7.69 -12.40
CA ARG A 67 -11.21 -8.00 -12.73
C ARG A 67 -11.81 -6.97 -13.68
N ILE A 68 -11.62 -5.67 -13.42
CA ILE A 68 -12.09 -4.60 -14.29
C ILE A 68 -11.45 -4.72 -15.68
N ALA A 69 -10.14 -4.90 -15.75
CA ALA A 69 -9.45 -5.08 -17.03
C ALA A 69 -10.01 -6.26 -17.84
N ASN A 70 -10.24 -7.41 -17.19
CA ASN A 70 -10.81 -8.59 -17.84
C ASN A 70 -12.24 -8.34 -18.34
N LEU A 71 -13.05 -7.61 -17.58
CA LEU A 71 -14.40 -7.23 -18.01
C LEU A 71 -14.34 -6.36 -19.26
N LEU A 72 -13.49 -5.33 -19.27
CA LEU A 72 -13.32 -4.43 -20.42
C LEU A 72 -12.78 -5.16 -21.66
N GLU A 73 -11.88 -6.13 -21.49
CA GLU A 73 -11.40 -7.00 -22.58
C GLU A 73 -12.49 -7.92 -23.14
N SER A 74 -13.46 -8.32 -22.31
CA SER A 74 -14.57 -9.19 -22.73
C SER A 74 -15.68 -8.46 -23.50
N ILE A 75 -15.70 -7.13 -23.48
CA ILE A 75 -16.69 -6.33 -24.22
C ILE A 75 -16.50 -6.58 -25.71
N THR A 76 -17.60 -6.94 -26.38
CA THR A 76 -17.60 -7.23 -27.82
C THR A 76 -17.50 -5.94 -28.65
N ASP A 77 -18.10 -4.86 -28.16
CA ASP A 77 -17.93 -3.52 -28.72
C ASP A 77 -16.56 -2.95 -28.35
N GLY A 78 -16.03 -2.08 -29.20
CA GLY A 78 -14.76 -1.40 -28.93
C GLY A 78 -14.89 -0.45 -27.74
N PHE A 79 -14.05 -0.64 -26.71
CA PHE A 79 -13.96 0.23 -25.54
C PHE A 79 -12.56 0.84 -25.41
N PHE A 80 -12.51 2.15 -25.13
CA PHE A 80 -11.27 2.87 -24.85
C PHE A 80 -11.52 4.01 -23.85
N ALA A 81 -10.49 4.38 -23.11
CA ALA A 81 -10.50 5.52 -22.21
C ALA A 81 -9.40 6.53 -22.60
N LEU A 82 -9.69 7.81 -22.45
CA LEU A 82 -8.78 8.92 -22.73
C LEU A 82 -8.54 9.74 -21.46
N ASP A 83 -7.38 10.39 -21.35
CA ASP A 83 -7.13 11.41 -20.33
C ASP A 83 -7.60 12.82 -20.77
N LYS A 84 -7.39 13.82 -19.90
CA LYS A 84 -7.73 15.23 -20.19
C LYS A 84 -6.95 15.82 -21.37
N LYS A 85 -5.88 15.16 -21.83
CA LYS A 85 -5.06 15.54 -22.98
C LYS A 85 -5.42 14.73 -24.22
N TRP A 86 -6.54 14.01 -24.20
CA TRP A 86 -7.02 13.14 -25.28
C TRP A 86 -6.05 12.00 -25.62
N GLN A 87 -5.24 11.57 -24.66
CA GLN A 87 -4.32 10.44 -24.83
C GLN A 87 -4.97 9.15 -24.32
N PHE A 88 -4.80 8.05 -25.05
CA PHE A 88 -5.33 6.74 -24.65
C PHE A 88 -4.70 6.28 -23.34
N THR A 89 -5.55 6.07 -22.33
CA THR A 89 -5.17 5.48 -21.04
C THR A 89 -5.51 4.00 -20.96
N TYR A 90 -6.45 3.55 -21.79
CA TYR A 90 -6.81 2.14 -21.95
C TYR A 90 -7.47 1.91 -23.32
N ILE A 91 -7.25 0.74 -23.90
CA ILE A 91 -7.92 0.28 -25.11
C ILE A 91 -8.10 -1.24 -25.02
N ASN A 92 -9.31 -1.74 -25.24
CA ASN A 92 -9.55 -3.18 -25.29
C ASN A 92 -9.20 -3.77 -26.66
N GLY A 93 -9.07 -5.10 -26.75
CA GLY A 93 -8.70 -5.77 -27.99
C GLY A 93 -9.67 -5.54 -29.16
N GLN A 94 -10.97 -5.34 -28.89
CA GLN A 94 -11.96 -5.05 -29.95
C GLN A 94 -11.77 -3.65 -30.53
N ALA A 95 -11.57 -2.63 -29.69
CA ALA A 95 -11.27 -1.28 -30.14
C ALA A 95 -9.95 -1.24 -30.91
N GLU A 96 -8.92 -1.96 -30.46
CA GLU A 96 -7.64 -2.02 -31.17
C GLU A 96 -7.82 -2.56 -32.60
N ARG A 97 -8.58 -3.64 -32.77
CA ARG A 97 -8.89 -4.22 -34.09
C ARG A 97 -9.67 -3.25 -34.99
N LEU A 98 -10.66 -2.55 -34.43
CA LEU A 98 -11.46 -1.57 -35.17
C LEU A 98 -10.61 -0.38 -35.62
N LEU A 99 -9.77 0.17 -34.73
CA LEU A 99 -8.88 1.28 -35.04
C LEU A 99 -7.79 0.89 -36.05
N GLN A 100 -7.27 -0.34 -36.00
CA GLN A 100 -6.33 -0.86 -37.00
C GLN A 100 -6.97 -0.97 -38.39
N LYS A 101 -8.21 -1.45 -38.49
CA LYS A 101 -8.96 -1.47 -39.76
C LYS A 101 -9.17 -0.07 -40.31
N ALA A 102 -9.39 0.91 -39.43
CA ALA A 102 -9.57 2.31 -39.80
C ALA A 102 -8.26 3.06 -40.09
N ARG A 103 -7.08 2.41 -40.03
CA ARG A 103 -5.75 3.02 -40.28
C ARG A 103 -5.49 4.30 -39.48
N ILE A 104 -5.99 4.36 -38.24
CA ILE A 104 -5.82 5.57 -37.41
C ILE A 104 -4.54 5.48 -36.58
N SER A 105 -3.84 6.60 -36.48
CA SER A 105 -2.54 6.71 -35.84
C SER A 105 -2.61 7.29 -34.45
N PHE A 106 -2.20 6.52 -33.45
CA PHE A 106 -2.21 6.99 -32.06
C PHE A 106 -1.07 6.41 -31.24
N TRP A 107 -0.82 7.06 -30.12
CA TRP A 107 0.11 6.63 -29.09
C TRP A 107 -0.68 5.86 -28.03
N VAL A 108 -0.43 4.56 -27.91
CA VAL A 108 -1.03 3.71 -26.87
C VAL A 108 0.03 3.39 -25.82
N LYS A 109 -0.32 3.53 -24.53
CA LYS A 109 0.50 3.10 -23.41
C LYS A 109 -0.05 1.78 -22.87
N THR A 110 0.53 0.67 -23.31
CA THR A 110 0.24 -0.66 -22.74
C THR A 110 1.47 -1.14 -21.97
N SER A 111 1.30 -1.46 -20.68
CA SER A 111 2.36 -2.04 -19.83
C SER A 111 3.70 -1.29 -19.88
N GLY A 112 3.67 0.04 -19.82
CA GLY A 112 4.86 0.89 -19.71
C GLY A 112 5.65 1.14 -21.00
N ARG A 113 5.19 0.64 -22.16
CA ARG A 113 5.84 0.89 -23.47
C ARG A 113 4.96 1.76 -24.36
N TYR A 114 5.59 2.69 -25.09
CA TYR A 114 4.94 3.51 -26.10
C TYR A 114 5.08 2.83 -27.46
N PHE A 115 3.98 2.62 -28.16
CA PHE A 115 3.99 2.15 -29.54
C PHE A 115 3.44 3.24 -30.47
N GLN A 116 4.20 3.57 -31.52
CA GLN A 116 3.78 4.47 -32.59
C GLN A 116 3.31 3.64 -33.79
N LYS A 117 2.11 3.89 -34.31
CA LYS A 117 1.67 3.38 -35.62
C LYS A 117 1.05 4.52 -36.43
N SER A 118 1.42 4.64 -37.71
CA SER A 118 1.43 5.88 -38.49
C SER A 118 0.09 6.37 -39.04
N SER A 119 0.02 7.70 -39.11
CA SER A 119 -0.94 8.70 -39.67
C SER A 119 -2.37 8.33 -40.09
N ALA A 120 -3.39 8.98 -39.48
CA ALA A 120 -4.47 9.68 -40.22
C ALA A 120 -5.37 10.55 -39.30
N GLN A 121 -5.73 11.72 -39.85
CA GLN A 121 -6.51 12.80 -39.26
C GLN A 121 -8.03 12.54 -39.32
N HIS A 122 -8.74 12.98 -38.29
CA HIS A 122 -10.20 13.04 -38.13
C HIS A 122 -10.94 11.70 -38.07
N PHE A 123 -11.60 11.38 -36.95
CA PHE A 123 -13.00 10.88 -36.94
C PHE A 123 -13.56 10.87 -35.51
N ILE A 124 -14.77 11.41 -35.38
CA ILE A 124 -15.65 11.32 -34.20
C ILE A 124 -16.23 9.89 -34.20
N VAL A 125 -15.89 9.08 -33.20
CA VAL A 125 -16.62 7.82 -32.94
C VAL A 125 -17.77 8.19 -32.01
N SER A 126 -18.99 8.11 -32.53
CA SER A 126 -20.23 8.40 -31.81
C SER A 126 -20.29 7.58 -30.53
N ILE A 127 -20.26 8.29 -29.40
CA ILE A 127 -20.56 7.78 -28.08
C ILE A 127 -22.03 7.37 -28.11
N THR A 128 -22.31 6.08 -28.00
CA THR A 128 -23.67 5.68 -27.64
C THR A 128 -23.74 5.88 -26.14
N GLU A 129 -24.25 7.04 -25.72
CA GLU A 129 -24.79 7.20 -24.37
C GLU A 129 -25.83 6.10 -24.17
N GLN A 130 -25.61 5.21 -23.22
CA GLN A 130 -26.69 4.53 -22.53
C GLN A 130 -26.22 4.29 -21.09
N PHE A 131 -26.84 5.08 -20.22
CA PHE A 131 -26.92 5.10 -18.76
C PHE A 131 -26.23 3.97 -17.98
#